data_AF-A0A3M1KB68-F1
#
_entry.id   AF-A0A3M1KB68-F1
#
_cell.length_a   1.000
_cell.length_b   1.000
_cell.length_c   1.000
_cell.angle_alpha   90.00
_cell.angle_beta   90.00
_cell.angle_gamma   90.00
#
_symmetry.space_group_name_H-M   'P 1'
#
loop_
_entity.id
_entity.type
_entity.pdbx_description
1 polymer ?
#
loop_
_entity_poly.entity_id
_entity_poly.type
_entity_poly.pdbx_seq_one_letter_code
_entity_poly.pdbx_strand_id
1 'polypeptide(L)'
;MKQALLALSLSMILIGCGSDGGGENDDGTRTGHLLFSGISGVHYETASQSGTTDSTGAFRYRPGETITFSIGSWIMAQNVQTKDWLSMIDFEADALAEVESGTLADCYSDQTDNDEELTGLIATDQVLQLSAHSCKEKIVAKQGNIANKLAFLLTLDSDRASENGISITQKVADAITQFEEQNPGVIDSIEWNASQNTENTDYFGNPENTALPEVRLINSICFPEQSTEVCEDANSGRVITNGNNATKFLVSELKAITRYLGEDVFLDQEYYEIPAGDTDVRNSNIRLIRAGRSIQDMEVVSSDESVVAVQSFSTTDPGISFYATGSKGQSATIFVNIRYEGDYRWIRKSVRVKII
;
A
#
# COMPACT_ATOMS: atom_id res chain seq x y z
N MET A 1 -11.91 -39.88 77.20
CA MET A 1 -10.59 -40.48 76.92
C MET A 1 -10.53 -40.90 75.46
N LYS A 2 -9.39 -40.63 74.80
CA LYS A 2 -9.02 -40.89 73.38
C LYS A 2 -9.52 -39.81 72.39
N GLN A 3 -8.70 -38.80 72.07
CA GLN A 3 -7.59 -38.78 71.09
C GLN A 3 -8.12 -38.89 69.65
N ALA A 4 -8.19 -37.79 68.91
CA ALA A 4 -7.12 -37.18 68.10
C ALA A 4 -7.17 -37.68 66.65
N LEU A 5 -7.52 -36.80 65.71
CA LEU A 5 -6.87 -36.80 64.40
C LEU A 5 -6.92 -35.40 63.77
N LEU A 6 -5.70 -35.00 63.39
CA LEU A 6 -5.23 -33.78 62.80
C LEU A 6 -5.58 -33.79 61.30
N ALA A 7 -6.13 -32.71 60.75
CA ALA A 7 -6.06 -32.42 59.32
C ALA A 7 -5.85 -30.91 59.14
N LEU A 8 -4.59 -30.56 58.94
CA LEU A 8 -4.09 -29.23 58.64
C LEU A 8 -4.29 -28.98 57.14
N SER A 9 -5.35 -28.28 56.73
CA SER A 9 -5.53 -27.82 55.35
C SER A 9 -5.05 -26.37 55.22
N LEU A 10 -3.80 -26.24 54.79
CA LEU A 10 -3.17 -25.00 54.35
C LEU A 10 -3.69 -24.65 52.95
N SER A 11 -4.73 -23.83 52.84
CA SER A 11 -5.14 -23.23 51.56
C SER A 11 -4.43 -21.90 51.36
N MET A 12 -3.48 -21.91 50.44
CA MET A 12 -2.83 -20.74 49.85
C MET A 12 -3.87 -19.80 49.25
N ILE A 13 -3.82 -18.53 49.66
CA ILE A 13 -4.49 -17.43 48.99
C ILE A 13 -3.63 -17.08 47.77
N LEU A 14 -3.99 -17.57 46.58
CA LEU A 14 -3.49 -16.98 45.34
C LEU A 14 -4.25 -15.67 45.09
N ILE A 15 -3.57 -14.55 45.33
CA ILE A 15 -3.96 -13.25 44.79
C ILE A 15 -3.51 -13.25 43.32
N GLY A 16 -4.43 -13.64 42.43
CA GLY A 16 -4.30 -13.37 41.01
C GLY A 16 -4.67 -11.91 40.76
N CYS A 17 -3.68 -11.09 40.40
CA CYS A 17 -3.91 -9.78 39.81
C CYS A 17 -4.55 -10.01 38.43
N GLY A 18 -5.88 -9.92 38.38
CA GLY A 18 -6.65 -9.97 37.15
C GLY A 18 -6.38 -8.71 36.34
N SER A 19 -5.71 -8.92 35.22
CA SER A 19 -5.44 -7.97 34.15
C SER A 19 -6.65 -7.08 33.85
N ASP A 20 -6.39 -5.77 33.84
CA ASP A 20 -7.29 -4.71 33.42
C ASP A 20 -7.62 -4.92 31.93
N GLY A 21 -8.75 -5.58 31.67
CA GLY A 21 -9.29 -5.79 30.34
C GLY A 21 -10.07 -4.55 29.94
N GLY A 22 -9.36 -3.55 29.44
CA GLY A 22 -9.96 -2.41 28.75
C GLY A 22 -10.74 -2.92 27.54
N GLY A 23 -12.05 -3.08 27.70
CA GLY A 23 -12.96 -3.28 26.58
C GLY A 23 -12.92 -2.03 25.72
N GLU A 24 -12.19 -2.08 24.61
CA GLU A 24 -12.39 -1.16 23.51
C GLU A 24 -13.87 -1.26 23.12
N ASN A 25 -14.61 -0.18 23.39
CA ASN A 25 -15.88 0.02 22.73
C ASN A 25 -15.54 0.11 21.25
N ASP A 26 -15.82 -0.95 20.48
CA ASP A 26 -15.77 -0.90 19.03
C ASP A 26 -16.79 0.14 18.57
N ASP A 27 -16.33 1.37 18.37
CA ASP A 27 -17.15 2.51 17.94
C ASP A 27 -17.43 2.48 16.43
N GLY A 28 -17.11 1.34 15.79
CA GLY A 28 -17.24 1.08 14.37
C GLY A 28 -16.23 1.82 13.52
N THR A 29 -15.22 2.47 14.12
CA THR A 29 -14.14 3.11 13.38
C THR A 29 -13.03 2.15 13.05
N ARG A 30 -12.38 2.41 11.92
CA ARG A 30 -11.16 1.75 11.46
C ARG A 30 -10.01 2.74 11.44
N THR A 31 -8.81 2.20 11.47
CA THR A 31 -7.58 2.94 11.23
C THR A 31 -7.06 2.59 9.85
N GLY A 32 -6.86 3.61 9.01
CA GLY A 32 -6.16 3.51 7.74
C GLY A 32 -4.82 4.21 7.81
N HIS A 33 -3.95 3.97 6.84
CA HIS A 33 -2.61 4.53 6.76
C HIS A 33 -2.37 5.16 5.39
N LEU A 34 -1.78 6.36 5.39
CA LEU A 34 -1.36 7.07 4.18
C LEU A 34 0.11 6.78 3.89
N LEU A 35 0.37 6.04 2.80
CA LEU A 35 1.65 5.40 2.46
C LEU A 35 2.14 4.39 3.52
N PHE A 36 3.10 3.54 3.16
CA PHE A 36 3.63 2.50 4.04
C PHE A 36 4.48 3.06 5.18
N SER A 37 5.44 3.91 4.83
CA SER A 37 6.31 4.62 5.77
C SER A 37 5.60 5.76 6.49
N GLY A 38 4.45 6.19 5.98
CA GLY A 38 3.58 7.19 6.60
C GLY A 38 3.85 8.62 6.12
N ILE A 39 2.78 9.41 6.03
CA ILE A 39 2.87 10.87 5.93
C ILE A 39 2.26 11.46 7.20
N SER A 40 3.07 12.09 8.04
CA SER A 40 2.63 12.71 9.29
C SER A 40 2.36 14.20 9.13
N GLY A 41 1.46 14.73 9.96
CA GLY A 41 1.14 16.16 9.94
C GLY A 41 0.15 16.60 8.86
N VAL A 42 -0.50 15.65 8.17
CA VAL A 42 -1.55 15.93 7.17
C VAL A 42 -2.89 15.98 7.86
N HIS A 43 -3.66 17.05 7.65
CA HIS A 43 -5.02 17.12 8.13
C HIS A 43 -5.91 16.18 7.32
N TYR A 44 -6.80 15.45 7.99
CA TYR A 44 -7.82 14.65 7.34
C TYR A 44 -9.20 14.92 7.90
N GLU A 45 -10.20 14.79 7.02
CA GLU A 45 -11.61 14.95 7.35
C GLU A 45 -12.44 13.92 6.59
N THR A 46 -13.32 13.22 7.32
CA THR A 46 -14.42 12.40 6.80
C THR A 46 -15.74 12.97 7.28
N ALA A 47 -16.86 12.32 6.92
CA ALA A 47 -18.17 12.72 7.42
C ALA A 47 -18.31 12.63 8.96
N SER A 48 -17.51 11.81 9.64
CA SER A 48 -17.60 11.60 11.09
C SER A 48 -16.30 11.75 11.87
N GLN A 49 -15.14 11.72 11.19
CA GLN A 49 -13.83 11.80 11.81
C GLN A 49 -13.06 13.00 11.27
N SER A 50 -12.21 13.60 12.09
CA SER A 50 -11.18 14.52 11.63
C SER A 50 -9.98 14.47 12.55
N GLY A 51 -8.83 14.86 12.03
CA GLY A 51 -7.61 14.86 12.81
C GLY A 51 -6.39 15.19 11.97
N THR A 52 -5.23 14.81 12.50
CA THR A 52 -3.96 14.92 11.81
C THR A 52 -3.29 13.56 11.82
N THR A 53 -2.70 13.16 10.70
CA THR A 53 -1.99 11.90 10.60
C THR A 53 -0.79 11.85 11.53
N ASP A 54 -0.58 10.70 12.17
CA ASP A 54 0.59 10.47 13.03
C ASP A 54 1.83 10.05 12.24
N SER A 55 2.92 9.70 12.93
CA SER A 55 4.19 9.26 12.32
C SER A 55 4.06 8.03 11.43
N THR A 56 2.99 7.25 11.55
CA THR A 56 2.71 6.08 10.70
C THR A 56 1.72 6.39 9.59
N GLY A 57 1.36 7.67 9.41
CA GLY A 57 0.33 8.10 8.48
C GLY A 57 -1.09 7.70 8.90
N ALA A 58 -1.31 7.35 10.17
CA ALA A 58 -2.60 6.80 10.60
C ALA A 58 -3.72 7.84 10.58
N PHE A 59 -4.89 7.47 10.06
CA PHE A 59 -6.13 8.24 10.11
C PHE A 59 -7.30 7.35 10.53
N ARG A 60 -8.31 7.94 11.17
CA ARG A 60 -9.53 7.22 11.59
C ARG A 60 -10.66 7.48 10.62
N TYR A 61 -11.46 6.46 10.35
CA TYR A 61 -12.60 6.56 9.45
C TYR A 61 -13.69 5.53 9.81
N ARG A 62 -14.91 5.69 9.28
CA ARG A 62 -15.90 4.61 9.26
C ARG A 62 -16.00 3.99 7.87
N PRO A 63 -16.18 2.66 7.74
CA PRO A 63 -16.30 2.01 6.43
C PRO A 63 -17.37 2.67 5.54
N GLY A 64 -17.02 2.94 4.29
CA GLY A 64 -17.90 3.56 3.29
C GLY A 64 -17.92 5.09 3.30
N GLU A 65 -17.18 5.74 4.19
CA GLU A 65 -16.95 7.19 4.11
C GLU A 65 -15.94 7.55 3.01
N THR A 66 -15.97 8.82 2.60
CA THR A 66 -14.87 9.42 1.86
C THR A 66 -14.00 10.27 2.77
N ILE A 67 -12.76 10.48 2.36
CA ILE A 67 -11.77 11.27 3.08
C ILE A 67 -11.22 12.39 2.20
N THR A 68 -10.96 13.52 2.83
CA THR A 68 -10.22 14.65 2.28
C THR A 68 -8.93 14.81 3.06
N PHE A 69 -7.82 15.00 2.36
CA PHE A 69 -6.52 15.29 2.96
C PHE A 69 -6.04 16.67 2.55
N SER A 70 -5.53 17.44 3.51
CA SER A 70 -5.00 18.78 3.26
C SER A 70 -3.75 19.10 4.11
N ILE A 71 -2.94 20.01 3.60
CA ILE A 71 -1.82 20.62 4.31
C ILE A 71 -1.98 22.14 4.20
N GLY A 72 -2.37 22.78 5.30
CA GLY A 72 -2.79 24.18 5.26
C GLY A 72 -3.95 24.36 4.27
N SER A 73 -3.83 25.35 3.38
CA SER A 73 -4.81 25.59 2.32
C SER A 73 -4.70 24.64 1.11
N TRP A 74 -3.65 23.82 1.02
CA TRP A 74 -3.51 22.90 -0.11
C TRP A 74 -4.31 21.62 0.10
N ILE A 75 -5.33 21.39 -0.73
CA ILE A 75 -6.08 20.15 -0.79
C ILE A 75 -5.29 19.14 -1.62
N MET A 76 -4.69 18.16 -0.96
CA MET A 76 -3.91 17.11 -1.61
C MET A 76 -4.83 16.13 -2.37
N ALA A 77 -5.93 15.76 -1.71
CA ALA A 77 -6.92 14.84 -2.26
C ALA A 77 -8.29 15.07 -1.62
N GLN A 78 -9.36 14.85 -2.37
CA GLN A 78 -10.73 15.03 -1.92
C GLN A 78 -11.62 13.90 -2.43
N ASN A 79 -12.64 13.53 -1.66
CA ASN A 79 -13.61 12.49 -2.03
C ASN A 79 -12.99 11.11 -2.28
N VAL A 80 -11.88 10.81 -1.61
CA VAL A 80 -11.17 9.54 -1.74
C VAL A 80 -11.90 8.47 -0.94
N GLN A 81 -12.12 7.28 -1.49
CA GLN A 81 -12.72 6.17 -0.75
C GLN A 81 -11.77 5.70 0.36
N THR A 82 -12.26 5.63 1.60
CA THR A 82 -11.42 5.19 2.72
C THR A 82 -11.10 3.70 2.65
N LYS A 83 -9.84 3.34 2.91
CA LYS A 83 -9.36 1.95 3.03
C LYS A 83 -8.21 1.88 4.02
N ASP A 84 -7.77 0.65 4.33
CA ASP A 84 -6.67 0.39 5.27
C ASP A 84 -5.35 1.03 4.82
N TRP A 85 -5.07 1.08 3.51
CA TRP A 85 -3.85 1.66 2.95
C TRP A 85 -4.13 2.53 1.74
N LEU A 86 -4.02 3.85 1.92
CA LEU A 86 -4.11 4.85 0.86
C LEU A 86 -2.72 5.22 0.34
N SER A 87 -2.65 5.51 -0.95
CA SER A 87 -1.45 5.93 -1.66
C SER A 87 -1.77 7.09 -2.59
N MET A 88 -0.75 7.70 -3.18
CA MET A 88 -0.93 8.80 -4.13
C MET A 88 -1.74 8.39 -5.37
N ILE A 89 -1.79 7.10 -5.71
CA ILE A 89 -2.63 6.58 -6.81
C ILE A 89 -4.11 6.70 -6.47
N ASP A 90 -4.47 6.50 -5.20
CA ASP A 90 -5.86 6.51 -4.74
C ASP A 90 -6.51 7.90 -4.80
N PHE A 91 -5.68 8.94 -4.99
CA PHE A 91 -6.14 10.32 -5.09
C PHE A 91 -6.58 10.68 -6.51
N GLU A 92 -6.29 9.82 -7.48
CA GLU A 92 -6.51 10.06 -8.89
C GLU A 92 -7.40 8.95 -9.47
N ALA A 93 -8.69 9.24 -9.64
CA ALA A 93 -9.68 8.23 -10.05
C ALA A 93 -9.33 7.55 -11.39
N ASP A 94 -8.75 8.28 -12.34
CA ASP A 94 -8.33 7.74 -13.63
C ASP A 94 -7.15 6.76 -13.47
N ALA A 95 -6.19 7.07 -12.59
CA ALA A 95 -5.08 6.18 -12.29
C ALA A 95 -5.56 4.90 -11.57
N LEU A 96 -6.52 5.03 -10.66
CA LEU A 96 -7.13 3.89 -9.99
C LEU A 96 -7.84 2.96 -10.99
N ALA A 97 -8.61 3.53 -11.92
CA ALA A 97 -9.30 2.77 -12.97
C ALA A 97 -8.31 2.02 -13.88
N GLU A 98 -7.17 2.62 -14.21
CA GLU A 98 -6.11 1.92 -14.94
C GLU A 98 -5.57 0.74 -14.13
N VAL A 99 -5.24 0.95 -12.85
CA VAL A 99 -4.65 -0.08 -11.98
C VAL A 99 -5.58 -1.26 -11.74
N GLU A 100 -6.89 -1.01 -11.62
CA GLU A 100 -7.90 -2.07 -11.47
C GLU A 100 -7.96 -3.03 -12.66
N SER A 101 -7.53 -2.58 -13.84
CA SER A 101 -7.50 -3.39 -15.07
C SER A 101 -6.13 -4.04 -15.36
N GLY A 102 -5.15 -3.86 -14.47
CA GLY A 102 -3.78 -4.33 -14.65
C GLY A 102 -3.64 -5.86 -14.63
N THR A 103 -2.78 -6.38 -15.50
CA THR A 103 -2.48 -7.83 -15.62
C THR A 103 -0.98 -8.09 -15.63
N LEU A 104 -0.57 -9.35 -15.47
CA LEU A 104 0.84 -9.76 -15.60
C LEU A 104 1.44 -9.49 -16.98
N ALA A 105 0.63 -9.44 -18.03
CA ALA A 105 1.08 -9.04 -19.36
C ALA A 105 1.65 -7.62 -19.37
N ASP A 106 1.11 -6.71 -18.55
CA ASP A 106 1.62 -5.34 -18.42
C ASP A 106 3.06 -5.34 -17.88
N CYS A 107 3.33 -6.13 -16.83
CA CYS A 107 4.69 -6.31 -16.30
C CYS A 107 5.63 -6.87 -17.36
N TYR A 108 5.17 -7.87 -18.13
CA TYR A 108 6.00 -8.54 -19.13
C TYR A 108 6.38 -7.62 -20.29
N SER A 109 5.50 -6.68 -20.65
CA SER A 109 5.74 -5.70 -21.72
C SER A 109 6.76 -4.63 -21.33
N ASP A 110 6.91 -4.32 -20.04
CA ASP A 110 7.90 -3.39 -19.51
C ASP A 110 9.20 -4.12 -19.12
N GLN A 111 9.93 -4.62 -20.13
CA GLN A 111 11.20 -5.35 -19.98
C GLN A 111 12.36 -4.52 -19.42
N THR A 112 12.13 -3.24 -19.07
CA THR A 112 13.18 -2.34 -18.59
C THR A 112 13.45 -2.48 -17.09
N ASP A 113 12.51 -3.08 -16.34
CA ASP A 113 12.65 -3.40 -14.93
C ASP A 113 12.76 -4.91 -14.74
N ASN A 114 13.79 -5.36 -14.00
CA ASN A 114 13.91 -6.75 -13.52
C ASN A 114 12.86 -7.00 -12.44
N ASP A 115 11.61 -7.12 -12.83
CA ASP A 115 10.51 -7.25 -11.88
C ASP A 115 10.59 -8.57 -11.12
N GLU A 116 10.72 -8.48 -9.79
CA GLU A 116 10.73 -9.65 -8.91
C GLU A 116 9.45 -10.47 -9.07
N GLU A 117 8.33 -9.82 -9.42
CA GLU A 117 7.04 -10.48 -9.62
C GLU A 117 7.01 -11.44 -10.83
N LEU A 118 7.85 -11.19 -11.84
CA LEU A 118 8.03 -12.09 -12.99
C LEU A 118 9.06 -13.20 -12.71
N THR A 119 9.82 -13.09 -11.62
CA THR A 119 10.91 -14.03 -11.33
C THR A 119 10.36 -15.42 -11.00
N GLY A 120 10.72 -16.42 -11.80
CA GLY A 120 10.25 -17.80 -11.63
C GLY A 120 8.85 -18.07 -12.21
N LEU A 121 8.24 -17.09 -12.89
CA LEU A 121 6.99 -17.24 -13.61
C LEU A 121 7.23 -17.99 -14.93
N ILE A 122 6.39 -18.97 -15.23
CA ILE A 122 6.28 -19.51 -16.59
C ILE A 122 5.23 -18.66 -17.30
N ALA A 123 5.67 -17.81 -18.24
CA ALA A 123 4.81 -16.87 -18.97
C ALA A 123 3.96 -17.59 -20.04
N THR A 124 2.99 -18.38 -19.61
CA THR A 124 1.93 -18.89 -20.50
C THR A 124 0.85 -17.81 -20.71
N ASP A 125 0.08 -17.91 -21.79
CA ASP A 125 -1.01 -16.95 -22.06
C ASP A 125 -1.98 -16.85 -20.87
N GLN A 126 -2.38 -17.99 -20.28
CA GLN A 126 -3.27 -18.00 -19.11
C GLN A 126 -2.66 -17.30 -17.90
N VAL A 127 -1.35 -17.52 -17.64
CA VAL A 127 -0.66 -16.90 -16.52
C VAL A 127 -0.51 -15.39 -16.73
N LEU A 128 -0.22 -14.94 -17.95
CA LEU A 128 -0.10 -13.51 -18.27
C LEU A 128 -1.43 -12.75 -18.19
N GLN A 129 -2.57 -13.45 -18.25
CA GLN A 129 -3.89 -12.84 -18.04
C GLN A 129 -4.28 -12.69 -16.56
N LEU A 130 -3.49 -13.21 -15.62
CA LEU A 130 -3.74 -13.00 -14.20
C LEU A 130 -3.69 -11.50 -13.87
N SER A 131 -4.65 -11.05 -13.06
CA SER A 131 -4.68 -9.68 -12.57
C SER A 131 -3.43 -9.37 -11.73
N ALA A 132 -2.86 -8.20 -11.94
CA ALA A 132 -1.67 -7.74 -11.24
C ALA A 132 -1.65 -6.21 -11.22
N HIS A 133 -1.98 -5.65 -10.06
CA HIS A 133 -2.06 -4.20 -9.87
C HIS A 133 -0.66 -3.56 -9.90
N SER A 134 0.32 -4.22 -9.30
CA SER A 134 1.74 -3.83 -9.17
C SER A 134 2.40 -3.47 -10.50
N CYS A 135 2.01 -4.15 -11.58
CA CYS A 135 2.49 -3.85 -12.93
C CYS A 135 2.06 -2.45 -13.37
N LYS A 136 0.76 -2.16 -13.21
CA LYS A 136 0.17 -0.89 -13.64
C LYS A 136 0.48 0.24 -12.69
N GLU A 137 0.61 -0.06 -11.39
CA GLU A 137 1.04 0.89 -10.35
C GLU A 137 2.33 1.63 -10.74
N LYS A 138 3.33 0.92 -11.27
CA LYS A 138 4.60 1.52 -11.73
C LYS A 138 4.43 2.47 -12.91
N ILE A 139 3.46 2.19 -13.79
CA ILE A 139 3.16 3.00 -14.96
C ILE A 139 2.44 4.27 -14.53
N VAL A 140 1.36 4.13 -13.74
CA VAL A 140 0.58 5.29 -13.28
C VAL A 140 1.35 6.16 -12.31
N ALA A 141 2.26 5.59 -11.50
CA ALA A 141 3.13 6.36 -10.62
C ALA A 141 4.01 7.38 -11.36
N LYS A 142 4.27 7.18 -12.66
CA LYS A 142 5.03 8.09 -13.52
C LYS A 142 4.17 9.24 -14.08
N GLN A 143 2.84 9.17 -13.95
CA GLN A 143 1.94 10.23 -14.43
C GLN A 143 2.22 11.53 -13.66
N GLY A 144 2.20 12.67 -14.37
CA GLY A 144 2.59 13.96 -13.82
C GLY A 144 1.79 14.35 -12.56
N ASN A 145 0.47 14.17 -12.58
CA ASN A 145 -0.41 14.48 -11.45
C ASN A 145 -0.02 13.74 -10.17
N ILE A 146 0.48 12.51 -10.27
CA ILE A 146 0.93 11.69 -9.14
C ILE A 146 2.38 12.05 -8.76
N ALA A 147 3.28 11.96 -9.73
CA ALA A 147 4.72 12.17 -9.51
C ALA A 147 5.03 13.58 -9.00
N ASN A 148 4.34 14.60 -9.52
CA ASN A 148 4.59 16.02 -9.21
C ASN A 148 4.04 16.37 -7.83
N LYS A 149 2.83 15.90 -7.49
CA LYS A 149 2.27 16.07 -6.14
C LYS A 149 3.14 15.39 -5.08
N LEU A 150 3.64 14.19 -5.37
CA LEU A 150 4.52 13.49 -4.45
C LEU A 150 5.91 14.12 -4.35
N ALA A 151 6.47 14.61 -5.47
CA ALA A 151 7.70 15.38 -5.47
C ALA A 151 7.58 16.65 -4.61
N PHE A 152 6.42 17.33 -4.68
CA PHE A 152 6.10 18.43 -3.79
C PHE A 152 6.10 17.99 -2.33
N LEU A 153 5.36 16.93 -1.97
CA LEU A 153 5.32 16.39 -0.60
C LEU A 153 6.70 16.02 -0.06
N LEU A 154 7.52 15.33 -0.86
CA LEU A 154 8.88 14.95 -0.46
C LEU A 154 9.80 16.17 -0.27
N THR A 155 9.53 17.27 -0.96
CA THR A 155 10.26 18.53 -0.73
C THR A 155 9.78 19.24 0.54
N LEU A 156 8.51 19.03 0.93
CA LEU A 156 7.95 19.56 2.18
C LEU A 156 8.42 18.80 3.43
N ASP A 157 9.01 17.63 3.25
CA ASP A 157 9.54 16.81 4.34
C ASP A 157 10.53 17.60 5.21
N SER A 158 10.30 17.61 6.52
CA SER A 158 11.01 18.48 7.46
C SER A 158 12.32 17.91 7.95
N ASP A 159 12.47 16.59 8.00
CA ASP A 159 13.73 15.94 8.37
C ASP A 159 14.57 15.52 7.15
N ARG A 160 14.00 15.68 5.95
CA ARG A 160 14.64 15.45 4.64
C ARG A 160 15.08 14.00 4.47
N ALA A 161 14.44 13.07 5.19
CA ALA A 161 14.84 11.69 5.31
C ALA A 161 13.72 10.74 4.86
N SER A 162 13.33 10.84 3.58
CA SER A 162 12.23 10.04 2.98
C SER A 162 12.21 8.52 3.27
N GLU A 163 13.33 7.93 3.71
CA GLU A 163 13.39 6.53 4.15
C GLU A 163 12.52 6.23 5.39
N ASN A 164 12.15 7.26 6.18
CA ASN A 164 11.34 7.11 7.39
C ASN A 164 9.90 7.65 7.25
N GLY A 165 9.47 7.95 6.02
CA GLY A 165 8.19 8.60 5.74
C GLY A 165 8.36 10.07 5.39
N ILE A 166 7.27 10.82 5.50
CA ILE A 166 7.24 12.27 5.25
C ILE A 166 6.72 12.97 6.50
N SER A 167 7.49 13.93 7.01
CA SER A 167 7.13 14.68 8.21
C SER A 167 6.77 16.12 7.88
N ILE A 168 5.47 16.43 7.94
CA ILE A 168 4.96 17.79 7.74
C ILE A 168 4.75 18.47 9.08
N THR A 169 5.44 19.59 9.30
CA THR A 169 5.27 20.37 10.53
C THR A 169 4.13 21.37 10.40
N GLN A 170 3.56 21.79 11.52
CA GLN A 170 2.54 22.86 11.53
C GLN A 170 3.05 24.15 10.85
N LYS A 171 4.34 24.49 10.99
CA LYS A 171 4.93 25.66 10.34
C LYS A 171 4.87 25.57 8.81
N VAL A 172 5.05 24.38 8.25
CA VAL A 172 4.93 24.15 6.81
C VAL A 172 3.48 24.35 6.37
N ALA A 173 2.52 23.80 7.11
CA ALA A 173 1.10 23.99 6.83
C ALA A 173 0.68 25.48 6.95
N ASP A 174 1.18 26.19 7.96
CA ASP A 174 0.94 27.61 8.16
C ASP A 174 1.53 28.45 7.01
N ALA A 175 2.73 28.11 6.53
CA ALA A 175 3.37 28.80 5.40
C ALA A 175 2.57 28.65 4.10
N ILE A 176 2.04 27.45 3.82
CA ILE A 176 1.15 27.22 2.66
C ILE A 176 -0.14 28.04 2.80
N THR A 177 -0.73 28.06 3.99
CA THR A 177 -1.93 28.85 4.27
C THR A 177 -1.69 30.34 4.05
N GLN A 178 -0.61 30.87 4.63
CA GLN A 178 -0.24 32.28 4.50
C GLN A 178 0.05 32.67 3.05
N PHE A 179 0.69 31.79 2.28
CA PHE A 179 0.94 32.03 0.86
C PHE A 179 -0.35 32.17 0.06
N GLU A 180 -1.32 31.27 0.28
CA GLU A 180 -2.62 31.30 -0.40
C GLU A 180 -3.45 32.54 0.01
N GLU A 181 -3.39 32.95 1.28
CA GLU A 181 -4.03 34.20 1.73
C GLU A 181 -3.46 35.44 1.02
N GLN A 182 -2.15 35.44 0.74
CA GLN A 182 -1.47 36.52 0.03
C GLN A 182 -1.64 36.43 -1.50
N ASN A 183 -1.89 35.23 -2.02
CA ASN A 183 -1.99 34.95 -3.44
C ASN A 183 -3.22 34.05 -3.75
N PRO A 184 -4.45 34.55 -3.56
CA PRO A 184 -5.64 33.71 -3.66
C PRO A 184 -5.81 33.05 -5.03
N GLY A 185 -6.10 31.76 -5.02
CA GLY A 185 -6.31 30.91 -6.20
C GLY A 185 -5.04 30.38 -6.84
N VAL A 186 -3.85 30.73 -6.34
CA VAL A 186 -2.60 30.25 -6.95
C VAL A 186 -2.45 28.75 -6.76
N ILE A 187 -2.64 28.23 -5.54
CA ILE A 187 -2.49 26.79 -5.26
C ILE A 187 -3.49 25.95 -6.08
N ASP A 188 -4.74 26.39 -6.17
CA ASP A 188 -5.79 25.69 -6.91
C ASP A 188 -5.57 25.72 -8.43
N SER A 189 -4.85 26.72 -8.93
CA SER A 189 -4.56 26.88 -10.37
C SER A 189 -3.40 26.03 -10.88
N ILE A 190 -2.73 25.27 -10.01
CA ILE A 190 -1.55 24.49 -10.37
C ILE A 190 -1.95 23.30 -11.24
N GLU A 191 -1.40 23.25 -12.45
CA GLU A 191 -1.57 22.13 -13.38
C GLU A 191 -0.58 21.01 -13.06
N TRP A 192 -0.94 20.12 -12.15
CA TRP A 192 -0.06 19.04 -11.67
C TRP A 192 0.27 17.99 -12.74
N ASN A 193 -0.47 17.88 -13.84
CA ASN A 193 -0.28 16.84 -14.86
C ASN A 193 0.89 17.09 -15.83
N ALA A 194 1.62 18.20 -15.68
CA ALA A 194 2.70 18.58 -16.58
C ALA A 194 3.74 17.45 -16.74
N SER A 195 4.09 17.13 -17.99
CA SER A 195 5.03 16.05 -18.30
C SER A 195 6.41 16.34 -17.73
N GLN A 196 6.96 15.40 -16.98
CA GLN A 196 8.36 15.41 -16.55
C GLN A 196 9.26 15.40 -17.80
N ASN A 197 10.02 16.47 -18.05
CA ASN A 197 11.09 16.41 -19.06
C ASN A 197 12.23 15.56 -18.47
N THR A 198 12.32 14.30 -18.89
CA THR A 198 13.30 13.31 -18.41
C THR A 198 14.75 13.67 -18.74
N GLU A 199 15.00 14.71 -19.55
CA GLU A 199 16.34 15.11 -19.99
C GLU A 199 16.87 16.37 -19.30
N ASN A 200 16.03 17.14 -18.60
CA ASN A 200 16.48 18.37 -17.94
C ASN A 200 16.82 18.10 -16.46
N THR A 201 18.07 17.71 -16.22
CA THR A 201 18.65 17.58 -14.87
C THR A 201 18.95 18.94 -14.23
N ASP A 202 18.75 20.04 -14.95
CA ASP A 202 19.01 21.38 -14.45
C ASP A 202 17.77 21.94 -13.73
N TYR A 203 17.44 21.33 -12.59
CA TYR A 203 16.38 21.76 -11.67
C TYR A 203 16.64 23.17 -11.09
N PHE A 204 17.84 23.72 -11.33
CA PHE A 204 18.31 25.03 -10.90
C PHE A 204 18.57 26.00 -12.07
N GLY A 205 18.33 25.59 -13.31
CA GLY A 205 18.71 26.31 -14.52
C GLY A 205 17.56 27.04 -15.20
N ASN A 206 17.46 28.34 -14.93
CA ASN A 206 16.60 29.33 -15.61
C ASN A 206 15.08 29.28 -15.28
N PRO A 207 14.56 30.25 -14.50
CA PRO A 207 13.14 30.31 -14.11
C PRO A 207 12.16 30.64 -15.25
N GLU A 208 12.64 31.04 -16.43
CA GLU A 208 11.76 31.51 -17.53
C GLU A 208 11.36 30.44 -18.56
N ASN A 209 11.87 29.21 -18.48
CA ASN A 209 11.39 28.10 -19.31
C ASN A 209 11.61 26.76 -18.61
N THR A 210 10.57 25.94 -18.45
CA THR A 210 10.60 24.51 -18.03
C THR A 210 10.64 24.14 -16.54
N ALA A 211 10.29 25.02 -15.60
CA ALA A 211 10.08 24.60 -14.22
C ALA A 211 8.76 23.83 -14.05
N LEU A 212 8.82 22.62 -13.48
CA LEU A 212 7.64 21.80 -13.19
C LEU A 212 6.75 22.51 -12.15
N PRO A 213 5.43 22.24 -12.13
CA PRO A 213 4.46 22.98 -11.31
C PRO A 213 4.81 23.00 -9.81
N GLU A 214 5.31 21.89 -9.27
CA GLU A 214 5.77 21.76 -7.89
C GLU A 214 6.93 22.71 -7.57
N VAL A 215 7.88 22.86 -8.49
CA VAL A 215 9.09 23.69 -8.32
C VAL A 215 8.74 25.15 -8.25
N ARG A 216 7.77 25.56 -9.07
CA ARG A 216 7.27 26.93 -9.09
C ARG A 216 6.60 27.28 -7.76
N LEU A 217 5.80 26.35 -7.20
CA LEU A 217 5.16 26.55 -5.92
C LEU A 217 6.19 26.60 -4.78
N ILE A 218 7.12 25.64 -4.73
CA ILE A 218 8.18 25.59 -3.71
C ILE A 218 8.99 26.89 -3.70
N ASN A 219 9.43 27.35 -4.87
CA ASN A 219 10.21 28.60 -4.99
C ASN A 219 9.40 29.87 -4.66
N SER A 220 8.08 29.78 -4.50
CA SER A 220 7.21 30.92 -4.19
C SER A 220 6.84 31.00 -2.71
N ILE A 221 7.01 29.92 -1.95
CA ILE A 221 6.63 29.84 -0.53
C ILE A 221 7.87 29.89 0.35
N CYS A 222 7.86 30.78 1.34
CA CYS A 222 8.88 30.80 2.39
C CYS A 222 8.56 29.74 3.44
N PHE A 223 9.42 28.73 3.60
CA PHE A 223 9.28 27.66 4.59
C PHE A 223 10.33 27.77 5.71
N PRO A 224 10.11 28.60 6.74
CA PRO A 224 11.11 28.79 7.80
C PRO A 224 11.28 27.54 8.67
N GLU A 225 12.52 27.11 8.93
CA GLU A 225 12.81 25.97 9.82
C GLU A 225 12.73 26.41 11.29
N GLN A 226 13.23 27.62 11.59
CA GLN A 226 13.18 28.23 12.93
C GLN A 226 12.27 29.46 12.98
N SER A 227 11.74 29.79 14.17
CA SER A 227 10.81 30.92 14.37
C SER A 227 11.43 32.30 14.11
N THR A 228 12.75 32.37 13.97
CA THR A 228 13.53 33.61 13.77
C THR A 228 14.16 33.71 12.38
N GLU A 229 13.93 32.71 11.53
CA GLU A 229 14.55 32.61 10.21
C GLU A 229 13.76 33.43 9.19
N VAL A 230 14.44 34.37 8.56
CA VAL A 230 13.95 35.04 7.35
C VAL A 230 14.42 34.17 6.19
N CYS A 231 13.54 33.76 5.29
CA CYS A 231 13.95 33.02 4.09
C CYS A 231 14.91 33.88 3.26
N GLU A 232 16.22 33.64 3.39
CA GLU A 232 17.25 34.35 2.62
C GLU A 232 17.31 33.83 1.18
N ASP A 233 16.89 32.58 0.96
CA ASP A 233 16.55 32.00 -0.34
C ASP A 233 15.21 31.24 -0.26
N ALA A 234 14.52 31.12 -1.41
CA ALA A 234 13.18 30.53 -1.46
C ALA A 234 13.13 29.04 -1.05
N ASN A 235 14.28 28.36 -1.06
CA ASN A 235 14.36 26.93 -0.80
C ASN A 235 14.83 26.59 0.63
N SER A 236 15.42 27.53 1.38
CA SER A 236 15.82 27.38 2.80
C SER A 236 16.41 25.99 3.14
N GLY A 237 17.23 25.45 2.23
CA GLY A 237 17.91 24.16 2.39
C GLY A 237 17.11 22.89 2.05
N ARG A 238 15.85 22.97 1.59
CA ARG A 238 15.05 21.79 1.21
C ARG A 238 15.66 21.01 0.04
N VAL A 239 15.64 19.69 0.14
CA VAL A 239 16.07 18.80 -0.95
C VAL A 239 14.95 18.72 -1.96
N ILE A 240 15.10 19.45 -3.06
CA ILE A 240 14.11 19.43 -4.11
C ILE A 240 14.12 18.06 -4.78
N THR A 241 12.97 17.39 -4.75
CA THR A 241 12.81 16.04 -5.30
C THR A 241 12.20 16.14 -6.70
N ASN A 242 12.75 15.42 -7.67
CA ASN A 242 12.17 15.33 -9.01
C ASN A 242 11.13 14.20 -9.10
N GLY A 243 10.27 14.23 -10.12
CA GLY A 243 9.23 13.22 -10.32
C GLY A 243 9.77 11.79 -10.44
N ASN A 244 10.99 11.58 -10.94
CA ASN A 244 11.59 10.24 -11.03
C ASN A 244 11.91 9.65 -9.65
N ASN A 245 12.47 10.46 -8.74
CA ASN A 245 12.74 10.04 -7.37
C ASN A 245 11.44 9.84 -6.59
N ALA A 246 10.45 10.72 -6.79
CA ALA A 246 9.11 10.56 -6.23
C ALA A 246 8.44 9.26 -6.71
N THR A 247 8.55 8.95 -8.00
CA THR A 247 8.05 7.69 -8.57
C THR A 247 8.73 6.48 -7.92
N LYS A 248 10.06 6.50 -7.77
CA LYS A 248 10.79 5.40 -7.11
C LYS A 248 10.35 5.19 -5.67
N PHE A 249 10.20 6.29 -4.92
CA PHE A 249 9.68 6.26 -3.57
C PHE A 249 8.27 5.66 -3.53
N LEU A 250 7.35 6.14 -4.38
CA LEU A 250 5.99 5.59 -4.44
C LEU A 250 5.98 4.09 -4.77
N VAL A 251 6.78 3.65 -5.74
CA VAL A 251 6.87 2.24 -6.10
C VAL A 251 7.41 1.39 -4.94
N SER A 252 8.36 1.89 -4.14
CA SER A 252 8.79 1.17 -2.93
C SER A 252 7.69 1.09 -1.87
N GLU A 253 6.93 2.16 -1.68
CA GLU A 253 5.81 2.21 -0.74
C GLU A 253 4.71 1.21 -1.13
N LEU A 254 4.33 1.18 -2.41
CA LEU A 254 3.32 0.27 -2.95
C LEU A 254 3.74 -1.20 -2.84
N LYS A 255 5.02 -1.50 -3.08
CA LYS A 255 5.60 -2.84 -2.86
C LYS A 255 5.53 -3.24 -1.39
N ALA A 256 5.84 -2.32 -0.47
CA ALA A 256 5.80 -2.57 0.96
C ALA A 256 4.36 -2.83 1.46
N ILE A 257 3.39 -2.06 0.98
CA ILE A 257 1.95 -2.31 1.24
C ILE A 257 1.57 -3.70 0.73
N THR A 258 1.85 -4.02 -0.53
CA THR A 258 1.51 -5.32 -1.13
C THR A 258 2.11 -6.48 -0.35
N ARG A 259 3.37 -6.34 0.07
CA ARG A 259 4.05 -7.32 0.93
C ARG A 259 3.34 -7.47 2.27
N TYR A 260 3.04 -6.38 2.96
CA TYR A 260 2.35 -6.38 4.24
C TYR A 260 0.98 -7.05 4.17
N LEU A 261 0.21 -6.77 3.11
CA LEU A 261 -1.08 -7.42 2.86
C LEU A 261 -0.91 -8.93 2.61
N GLY A 262 0.13 -9.31 1.87
CA GLY A 262 0.45 -10.69 1.55
C GLY A 262 1.02 -11.50 2.72
N GLU A 263 1.63 -10.86 3.71
CA GLU A 263 2.13 -11.50 4.94
C GLU A 263 1.00 -12.07 5.81
N ASP A 264 -0.25 -11.68 5.58
CA ASP A 264 -1.42 -12.21 6.31
C ASP A 264 -2.05 -13.44 5.65
N VAL A 265 -1.69 -13.74 4.39
CA VAL A 265 -2.30 -14.80 3.58
C VAL A 265 -1.41 -16.03 3.57
N PHE A 266 -1.92 -17.17 4.01
CA PHE A 266 -1.18 -18.44 4.03
C PHE A 266 -1.95 -19.54 3.34
N LEU A 267 -1.24 -20.38 2.60
CA LEU A 267 -1.76 -21.66 2.17
C LEU A 267 -1.39 -22.71 3.22
N ASP A 268 -2.31 -23.63 3.52
CA ASP A 268 -2.03 -24.75 4.44
C ASP A 268 -0.84 -25.58 3.98
N GLN A 269 -0.69 -25.72 2.67
CA GLN A 269 0.43 -26.41 2.06
C GLN A 269 0.77 -25.77 0.70
N GLU A 270 2.04 -25.42 0.53
CA GLU A 270 2.58 -24.76 -0.66
C GLU A 270 3.40 -25.70 -1.55
N TYR A 271 3.65 -26.93 -1.10
CA TYR A 271 4.40 -27.93 -1.85
C TYR A 271 3.78 -29.31 -1.72
N TYR A 272 3.56 -29.98 -2.84
CA TYR A 272 3.02 -31.33 -2.90
C TYR A 272 3.92 -32.25 -3.73
N GLU A 273 4.14 -33.45 -3.22
CA GLU A 273 4.66 -34.57 -4.01
C GLU A 273 3.54 -35.58 -4.21
N ILE A 274 3.17 -35.83 -5.47
CA ILE A 274 2.07 -36.72 -5.82
C ILE A 274 2.63 -37.90 -6.61
N PRO A 275 2.38 -39.16 -6.19
CA PRO A 275 2.82 -40.33 -6.93
C PRO A 275 2.26 -40.34 -8.37
N ALA A 276 3.07 -40.76 -9.34
CA ALA A 276 2.59 -40.90 -10.71
C ALA A 276 1.37 -41.85 -10.81
N GLY A 277 0.30 -41.38 -11.44
CA GLY A 277 -0.97 -42.11 -11.59
C GLY A 277 -1.98 -41.90 -10.46
N ASP A 278 -1.60 -41.22 -9.38
CA ASP A 278 -2.53 -40.74 -8.35
C ASP A 278 -3.29 -39.52 -8.89
N THR A 279 -4.61 -39.69 -9.05
CA THR A 279 -5.53 -38.67 -9.59
C THR A 279 -6.50 -38.17 -8.54
N ASP A 280 -6.27 -38.52 -7.27
CA ASP A 280 -7.12 -38.05 -6.19
C ASP A 280 -7.00 -36.53 -6.04
N VAL A 281 -8.12 -35.91 -5.72
CA VAL A 281 -8.18 -34.48 -5.46
C VAL A 281 -7.40 -34.15 -4.18
N ARG A 282 -6.66 -33.04 -4.22
CA ARG A 282 -5.96 -32.41 -3.10
C ARG A 282 -6.56 -31.04 -2.87
N ASN A 283 -6.61 -30.63 -1.60
CA ASN A 283 -7.09 -29.31 -1.20
C ASN A 283 -5.97 -28.55 -0.49
N SER A 284 -5.83 -27.27 -0.82
CA SER A 284 -5.01 -26.33 -0.05
C SER A 284 -5.89 -25.18 0.39
N ASN A 285 -6.20 -25.11 1.68
CA ASN A 285 -7.00 -24.00 2.21
C ASN A 285 -6.13 -22.75 2.36
N ILE A 286 -6.79 -21.61 2.31
CA ILE A 286 -6.20 -20.29 2.54
C ILE A 286 -6.60 -19.83 3.94
N ARG A 287 -5.61 -19.47 4.75
CA ARG A 287 -5.80 -18.90 6.08
C ARG A 287 -5.41 -17.43 6.08
N LEU A 288 -6.29 -16.60 6.64
CA LEU A 288 -6.02 -15.20 6.94
C LEU A 288 -5.66 -15.08 8.43
N ILE A 289 -4.48 -14.55 8.75
CA ILE A 289 -4.02 -14.46 10.15
C ILE A 289 -4.56 -13.19 10.84
N ARG A 290 -4.75 -12.10 10.10
CA ARG A 290 -5.27 -10.85 10.63
C ARG A 290 -6.80 -10.85 10.56
N ALA A 291 -7.44 -10.63 11.72
CA ALA A 291 -8.89 -10.57 11.82
C ALA A 291 -9.47 -9.33 11.09
N GLY A 292 -10.76 -9.39 10.74
CA GLY A 292 -11.48 -8.26 10.15
C GLY A 292 -11.28 -8.06 8.65
N ARG A 293 -10.71 -9.06 7.94
CA ARG A 293 -10.57 -9.06 6.49
C ARG A 293 -11.25 -10.26 5.85
N SER A 294 -11.81 -10.03 4.68
CA SER A 294 -12.53 -10.98 3.84
C SER A 294 -11.88 -10.99 2.45
N ILE A 295 -11.87 -12.16 1.81
CA ILE A 295 -11.50 -12.27 0.40
C ILE A 295 -12.71 -11.89 -0.42
N GLN A 296 -12.55 -10.88 -1.29
CA GLN A 296 -13.58 -10.48 -2.24
C GLN A 296 -13.52 -11.37 -3.48
N ASP A 297 -12.32 -11.51 -4.07
CA ASP A 297 -12.13 -12.24 -5.33
C ASP A 297 -10.87 -13.11 -5.31
N MET A 298 -10.88 -14.13 -6.18
CA MET A 298 -9.76 -15.03 -6.42
C MET A 298 -9.62 -15.36 -7.90
N GLU A 299 -8.39 -15.54 -8.35
CA GLU A 299 -8.05 -16.12 -9.65
C GLU A 299 -7.03 -17.23 -9.44
N VAL A 300 -7.25 -18.39 -10.07
CA VAL A 300 -6.40 -19.56 -9.85
C VAL A 300 -6.06 -20.20 -11.18
N VAL A 301 -4.77 -20.25 -11.50
CA VAL A 301 -4.25 -20.73 -12.78
C VAL A 301 -3.10 -21.70 -12.55
N SER A 302 -3.12 -22.85 -13.23
CA SER A 302 -1.97 -23.74 -13.30
C SER A 302 -0.98 -23.25 -14.36
N SER A 303 0.31 -23.27 -14.05
CA SER A 303 1.37 -22.99 -15.02
C SER A 303 1.41 -24.03 -16.15
N ASP A 304 0.92 -25.24 -15.89
CA ASP A 304 0.83 -26.33 -16.86
C ASP A 304 -0.29 -27.31 -16.47
N GLU A 305 -1.47 -27.12 -17.08
CA GLU A 305 -2.64 -27.99 -16.87
C GLU A 305 -2.43 -29.43 -17.34
N SER A 306 -1.41 -29.71 -18.17
CA SER A 306 -1.06 -31.09 -18.53
C SER A 306 -0.39 -31.84 -17.38
N VAL A 307 0.16 -31.11 -16.40
CA VAL A 307 0.81 -31.70 -15.22
C VAL A 307 -0.11 -31.66 -13.99
N VAL A 308 -0.75 -30.52 -13.75
CA VAL A 308 -1.71 -30.35 -12.64
C VAL A 308 -2.87 -29.48 -13.09
N ALA A 309 -4.09 -29.99 -12.91
CA ALA A 309 -5.31 -29.26 -13.23
C ALA A 309 -5.98 -28.73 -11.96
N VAL A 310 -6.46 -27.49 -12.02
CA VAL A 310 -7.27 -26.87 -10.97
C VAL A 310 -8.71 -27.36 -11.14
N GLN A 311 -9.29 -27.93 -10.08
CA GLN A 311 -10.67 -28.41 -10.09
C GLN A 311 -11.66 -27.31 -9.71
N SER A 312 -11.38 -26.60 -8.62
CA SER A 312 -12.25 -25.54 -8.09
C SER A 312 -11.50 -24.66 -7.09
N PHE A 313 -12.05 -23.49 -6.79
CA PHE A 313 -11.61 -22.60 -5.72
C PHE A 313 -12.80 -21.85 -5.15
N SER A 314 -12.67 -21.32 -3.93
CA SER A 314 -13.77 -20.66 -3.22
C SER A 314 -13.24 -19.47 -2.40
N THR A 315 -13.98 -18.36 -2.41
CA THR A 315 -13.73 -17.19 -1.54
C THR A 315 -14.49 -17.28 -0.21
N THR A 316 -15.57 -18.09 -0.16
CA THR A 316 -16.42 -18.26 1.03
C THR A 316 -15.82 -19.27 2.03
N ASP A 317 -15.23 -20.33 1.49
CA ASP A 317 -14.38 -21.27 2.23
C ASP A 317 -13.00 -21.20 1.57
N PRO A 318 -12.18 -20.19 1.93
CA PRO A 318 -10.97 -19.84 1.20
C PRO A 318 -10.07 -21.05 0.94
N GLY A 319 -9.90 -21.41 -0.33
CA GLY A 319 -9.10 -22.57 -0.69
C GLY A 319 -9.17 -22.94 -2.16
N ILE A 320 -8.28 -23.86 -2.54
CA ILE A 320 -8.20 -24.44 -3.87
C ILE A 320 -8.26 -25.96 -3.81
N SER A 321 -8.84 -26.57 -4.83
CA SER A 321 -8.85 -28.01 -5.08
C SER A 321 -8.20 -28.30 -6.42
N PHE A 322 -7.32 -29.28 -6.49
CA PHE A 322 -6.57 -29.62 -7.71
C PHE A 322 -6.22 -31.11 -7.73
N TYR A 323 -5.82 -31.63 -8.90
CA TYR A 323 -5.40 -33.02 -9.06
C TYR A 323 -4.28 -33.13 -10.09
N ALA A 324 -3.46 -34.18 -9.96
CA ALA A 324 -2.38 -34.45 -10.89
C ALA A 324 -2.91 -35.09 -12.19
N THR A 325 -2.36 -34.64 -13.32
CA THR A 325 -2.60 -35.19 -14.66
C THR A 325 -1.32 -35.62 -15.36
N GLY A 326 -0.17 -35.19 -14.83
CA GLY A 326 1.14 -35.41 -15.40
C GLY A 326 1.75 -36.78 -15.10
N SER A 327 2.93 -36.98 -15.68
CA SER A 327 3.79 -38.15 -15.52
C SER A 327 4.94 -37.88 -14.55
N LYS A 328 5.54 -38.96 -14.05
CA LYS A 328 6.69 -38.94 -13.15
C LYS A 328 7.80 -38.00 -13.64
N GLY A 329 8.29 -37.15 -12.75
CA GLY A 329 9.36 -36.19 -13.00
C GLY A 329 8.90 -34.82 -13.48
N GLN A 330 7.62 -34.66 -13.84
CA GLN A 330 7.05 -33.36 -14.19
C GLN A 330 6.71 -32.55 -12.93
N SER A 331 6.67 -31.22 -13.09
CA SER A 331 6.26 -30.30 -12.04
C SER A 331 5.51 -29.11 -12.64
N ALA A 332 4.55 -28.59 -11.89
CA ALA A 332 3.84 -27.36 -12.22
C ALA A 332 3.64 -26.51 -10.97
N THR A 333 3.35 -25.23 -11.17
CA THR A 333 2.98 -24.29 -10.11
C THR A 333 1.56 -23.83 -10.33
N ILE A 334 0.71 -23.93 -9.30
CA ILE A 334 -0.60 -23.28 -9.29
C ILE A 334 -0.41 -21.90 -8.68
N PHE A 335 -0.74 -20.86 -9.44
CA PHE A 335 -0.80 -19.48 -8.96
C PHE A 335 -2.18 -19.20 -8.38
N VAL A 336 -2.21 -18.61 -7.20
CA VAL A 336 -3.42 -18.27 -6.45
C VAL A 336 -3.39 -16.77 -6.18
N ASN A 337 -4.08 -16.01 -7.01
CA ASN A 337 -4.30 -14.58 -6.85
C ASN A 337 -5.51 -14.34 -5.94
N ILE A 338 -5.37 -13.45 -4.97
CA ILE A 338 -6.38 -13.15 -3.95
C ILE A 338 -6.52 -11.64 -3.83
N ARG A 339 -7.76 -11.14 -3.81
CA ARG A 339 -8.05 -9.72 -3.57
C ARG A 339 -8.94 -9.58 -2.33
N TYR A 340 -8.54 -8.69 -1.42
CA TYR A 340 -9.33 -8.36 -0.24
C TYR A 340 -10.49 -7.44 -0.57
N GLU A 341 -11.54 -7.49 0.25
CA GLU A 341 -12.63 -6.52 0.18
C GLU A 341 -12.13 -5.09 0.44
N GLY A 342 -12.51 -4.16 -0.43
CA GLY A 342 -12.20 -2.73 -0.28
C GLY A 342 -10.76 -2.34 -0.67
N ASP A 343 -10.00 -3.24 -1.31
CA ASP A 343 -8.68 -2.94 -1.87
C ASP A 343 -8.58 -3.46 -3.31
N TYR A 344 -7.90 -2.70 -4.19
CA TYR A 344 -7.69 -3.10 -5.58
C TYR A 344 -6.52 -4.10 -5.73
N ARG A 345 -5.66 -4.21 -4.71
CA ARG A 345 -4.39 -4.94 -4.79
C ARG A 345 -4.61 -6.46 -4.77
N TRP A 346 -4.01 -7.12 -5.76
CA TRP A 346 -3.96 -8.57 -5.88
C TRP A 346 -2.72 -9.15 -5.20
N ILE A 347 -2.93 -10.13 -4.33
CA ILE A 347 -1.88 -10.85 -3.63
C ILE A 347 -1.72 -12.20 -4.29
N ARG A 348 -0.51 -12.52 -4.75
CA ARG A 348 -0.20 -13.83 -5.33
C ARG A 348 0.43 -14.77 -4.31
N LYS A 349 -0.09 -15.99 -4.25
CA LYS A 349 0.51 -17.16 -3.60
C LYS A 349 0.73 -18.28 -4.61
N SER A 350 1.53 -19.28 -4.25
CA SER A 350 1.86 -20.38 -5.15
C SER A 350 1.84 -21.72 -4.46
N VAL A 351 1.25 -22.73 -5.11
CA VAL A 351 1.40 -24.14 -4.75
C VAL A 351 2.27 -24.82 -5.80
N ARG A 352 3.43 -25.33 -5.41
CA ARG A 352 4.31 -26.14 -6.26
C ARG A 352 3.93 -27.61 -6.14
N VAL A 353 3.77 -28.29 -7.26
CA VAL A 353 3.44 -29.71 -7.31
C VAL A 353 4.46 -30.45 -8.15
N LYS A 354 4.95 -31.55 -7.61
CA LYS A 354 5.90 -32.45 -8.27
C LYS A 354 5.33 -33.85 -8.35
N ILE A 355 5.38 -34.45 -9.54
CA ILE A 355 4.95 -35.84 -9.74
C ILE A 355 6.15 -36.76 -9.52
N ILE A 356 6.06 -37.69 -8.57
CA ILE A 356 7.18 -38.54 -8.11
C ILE A 356 7.07 -40.01 -8.52
#